data_AF-A0A544TDZ2-F1
#
_entry.id   AF-A0A544TDZ2-F1
#
_cell.length_a   1.000
_cell.length_b   1.000
_cell.length_c   1.000
_cell.angle_alpha   90.00
_cell.angle_beta   90.00
_cell.angle_gamma   90.00
#
_symmetry.space_group_name_H-M   'P 1'
#
loop_
_entity.id
_entity.type
_entity.pdbx_description
1 polymer ?
#
loop_
_entity_poly.entity_id
_entity_poly.type
_entity_poly.pdbx_seq_one_letter_code
_entity_poly.pdbx_strand_id
1 'polypeptide(L)' 'MPCTLTDLTQPVCLTIIYNLSSRLLVDSFIDCGECELATELDPVNKNLTIRVPIVLEGEVTFADNLQSGCVTTGVHLG' A
#
# COMPACT_ATOMS: atom_id res chain seq x y z
N MET A 1 21.27 21.99 10.16
CA MET A 1 21.77 20.83 9.40
C MET A 1 20.62 19.85 9.27
N PRO A 2 20.23 19.43 8.07
CA PRO A 2 19.13 18.50 7.90
C PRO A 2 19.51 17.12 8.47
N CYS A 3 18.58 16.50 9.20
CA CYS A 3 18.72 15.14 9.71
C CYS A 3 17.89 14.22 8.82
N THR A 4 18.46 13.12 8.34
CA THR A 4 17.80 12.23 7.38
C THR A 4 17.77 10.81 7.93
N LEU A 5 16.59 10.19 7.94
CA LEU A 5 16.34 8.80 8.34
C LEU A 5 15.91 8.01 7.11
N THR A 6 16.68 7.00 6.71
CA THR A 6 16.52 6.25 5.46
C THR A 6 15.83 4.90 5.59
N ASP A 7 15.65 4.40 6.81
CA ASP A 7 15.24 3.01 7.07
C ASP A 7 13.80 2.92 7.59
N LEU A 8 12.91 3.81 7.13
CA LEU A 8 11.51 3.76 7.52
C LEU A 8 10.80 2.72 6.65
N THR A 9 10.29 1.68 7.30
CA THR A 9 9.44 0.67 6.66
C THR A 9 8.03 0.79 7.20
N GLN A 10 7.05 0.78 6.31
CA GLN A 10 5.64 0.79 6.68
C GLN A 10 4.90 -0.32 5.91
N PRO A 11 4.39 -1.34 6.61
CA PRO A 11 3.53 -2.33 5.97
C PRO A 11 2.19 -1.68 5.60
N VAL A 12 1.75 -1.95 4.38
CA VAL A 12 0.46 -1.53 3.83
C VAL A 12 -0.20 -2.69 3.11
N CYS A 13 -1.53 -2.66 3.04
CA CYS A 13 -2.32 -3.67 2.36
C CYS A 13 -2.99 -3.07 1.13
N LEU A 14 -2.60 -3.52 -0.06
CA LEU A 14 -3.28 -3.17 -1.29
C LEU A 14 -4.48 -4.10 -1.48
N THR A 15 -5.68 -3.54 -1.52
CA THR A 15 -6.90 -4.27 -1.86
C THR A 15 -7.37 -3.87 -3.24
N ILE A 16 -7.59 -4.85 -4.11
CA ILE A 16 -8.07 -4.70 -5.48
C ILE A 16 -9.39 -5.46 -5.60
N ILE A 17 -10.45 -4.79 -6.01
CA ILE A 17 -11.76 -5.40 -6.26
C ILE A 17 -12.02 -5.35 -7.76
N TYR A 18 -12.10 -6.51 -8.39
CA TYR A 18 -12.26 -6.64 -9.83
C TYR A 18 -13.52 -7.43 -10.18
N ASN A 19 -14.37 -6.92 -11.06
CA ASN A 19 -15.55 -7.66 -11.49
C ASN A 19 -15.20 -8.56 -12.68
N LEU A 20 -15.33 -9.87 -12.50
CA LEU A 20 -14.97 -10.86 -13.50
C LEU A 20 -15.89 -10.88 -14.72
N SER A 21 -17.14 -10.42 -14.60
CA SER A 21 -18.07 -10.36 -15.74
C SER A 21 -17.88 -9.13 -16.59
N SER A 22 -17.79 -7.95 -15.98
CA SER A 22 -17.55 -6.72 -16.72
C SER A 22 -16.08 -6.55 -17.12
N ARG A 23 -15.16 -7.29 -16.48
CA ARG A 23 -13.71 -7.17 -16.63
C ARG A 23 -13.18 -5.77 -16.27
N LEU A 24 -13.87 -5.11 -15.34
CA LEU A 24 -13.52 -3.78 -14.87
C LEU A 24 -13.04 -3.83 -13.43
N LEU A 25 -12.09 -2.95 -13.12
CA LEU A 25 -11.75 -2.62 -11.74
C LEU A 25 -12.94 -1.91 -11.12
N VAL A 26 -13.49 -2.49 -10.06
CA VAL A 26 -14.59 -1.92 -9.28
C VAL A 26 -14.01 -0.90 -8.31
N ASP A 27 -12.96 -1.29 -7.58
CA ASP A 27 -12.32 -0.44 -6.60
C ASP A 27 -10.87 -0.88 -6.36
N SER A 28 -10.05 0.05 -5.86
CA SER A 28 -8.70 -0.23 -5.38
C SER A 28 -8.29 0.78 -4.32
N PHE A 29 -7.82 0.30 -3.18
CA PHE A 29 -7.38 1.15 -2.08
C PHE A 29 -6.22 0.52 -1.32
N ILE A 30 -5.51 1.36 -0.58
CA ILE A 30 -4.38 0.97 0.26
C ILE A 30 -4.73 1.31 1.70
N ASP A 31 -4.67 0.30 2.55
CA ASP A 31 -4.80 0.47 4.01
C ASP A 31 -3.43 0.40 4.68
N CYS A 32 -3.25 1.17 5.74
CA CYS A 32 -2.05 1.07 6.57
C CYS A 32 -2.16 -0.15 7.49
N GLY A 33 -1.08 -0.93 7.59
CA GLY A 33 -1.01 -2.10 8.45
C GLY A 33 -0.68 -3.38 7.68
N GLU A 34 -0.44 -4.44 8.44
CA GLU A 34 -0.14 -5.76 7.91
C GLU A 34 -1.41 -6.46 7.40
N CYS A 35 -1.28 -7.23 6.33
CA CYS A 35 -2.29 -8.16 5.88
C CYS A 35 -1.63 -9.41 5.29
N GLU A 36 -2.41 -10.47 5.11
CA GLU A 36 -1.94 -11.66 4.39
C GLU A 36 -2.36 -11.58 2.92
N LEU A 37 -1.56 -12.21 2.06
CA LEU A 37 -1.93 -12.40 0.67
C LEU A 37 -3.19 -13.27 0.61
N ALA A 38 -4.30 -12.68 0.17
CA ALA A 38 -5.60 -13.35 0.14
C ALA A 38 -6.36 -13.04 -1.14
N THR A 39 -7.15 -14.00 -1.59
CA THR A 39 -8.04 -13.86 -2.73
C THR A 39 -9.42 -14.36 -2.36
N GLU A 40 -10.43 -13.50 -2.49
CA GLU A 40 -11.81 -13.81 -2.18
C GLU A 40 -12.68 -13.57 -3.41
N LEU A 41 -13.55 -14.53 -3.73
CA LEU A 41 -14.50 -14.41 -4.82
C LEU A 41 -15.92 -14.31 -4.27
N ASP A 42 -16.60 -13.22 -4.57
CA ASP A 42 -18.05 -13.09 -4.40
C ASP A 42 -18.73 -13.65 -5.66
N PRO A 43 -19.37 -14.84 -5.60
CA PRO A 43 -20.01 -15.44 -6.76
C PRO A 43 -21.31 -14.76 -7.18
N VAL A 44 -21.94 -13.99 -6.28
CA VAL A 44 -23.21 -13.29 -6.55
C VAL A 44 -22.95 -12.05 -7.38
N ASN A 45 -22.03 -11.21 -6.91
CA ASN A 45 -21.64 -9.98 -7.61
C ASN A 45 -20.54 -10.21 -8.66
N LYS A 46 -19.91 -11.40 -8.64
CA LYS A 46 -18.77 -11.79 -9.48
C LYS A 46 -17.56 -10.89 -9.28
N ASN A 47 -17.39 -10.40 -8.06
CA ASN A 47 -16.27 -9.56 -7.67
C ASN A 47 -15.16 -10.46 -7.11
N LEU A 48 -13.98 -10.37 -7.68
CA LEU A 48 -12.74 -10.94 -7.17
C LEU A 48 -12.01 -9.85 -6.37
N THR A 49 -11.91 -10.05 -5.07
CA THR A 49 -11.11 -9.23 -4.17
C THR A 49 -9.74 -9.86 -3.98
N ILE A 50 -8.68 -9.10 -4.21
CA ILE A 50 -7.29 -9.53 -4.04
C ILE A 50 -6.68 -8.59 -3.00
N ARG A 51 -6.08 -9.15 -1.95
CA ARG A 51 -5.36 -8.43 -0.91
C ARG A 51 -3.90 -8.78 -1.02
N VAL A 52 -3.03 -7.77 -1.16
CA VAL A 52 -1.59 -7.95 -1.37
C VAL A 52 -0.84 -7.22 -0.26
N PRO A 53 -0.01 -7.91 0.53
CA PRO A 53 0.90 -7.26 1.47
C PRO A 53 2.01 -6.56 0.71
N ILE A 54 2.20 -5.29 1.03
CA ILE A 54 3.25 -4.45 0.46
C ILE A 54 3.98 -3.77 1.61
N VAL A 55 5.31 -3.68 1.51
CA VAL A 55 6.13 -2.86 2.39
C VAL A 55 6.56 -1.63 1.61
N LEU A 56 6.20 -0.46 2.14
CA LEU A 56 6.70 0.81 1.66
C LEU A 56 7.96 1.16 2.43
N GLU A 57 9.03 1.44 1.70
CA GLU A 57 10.25 2.03 2.26
C GLU A 57 10.19 3.54 2.05
N GLY A 58 10.66 4.29 3.04
CA GLY A 58 10.65 5.73 2.99
C GLY A 58 11.86 6.35 3.68
N GLU A 59 12.11 7.59 3.30
CA GLU A 59 13.11 8.44 3.90
C GLU A 59 12.43 9.70 4.45
N VAL A 60 12.74 10.04 5.70
CA VAL A 60 12.29 11.30 6.31
C VAL A 60 13.47 12.23 6.46
N THR A 61 13.37 13.41 5.85
CA THR A 61 14.33 14.50 6.03
C THR A 61 13.70 15.58 6.92
N PHE A 62 14.35 15.90 8.02
CA PHE A 62 14.01 17.01 8.91
C PHE A 62 14.85 18.24 8.54
N ALA A 63 14.21 19.31 8.10
CA ALA A 63 14.86 20.59 7.83
C ALA A 63 14.82 21.51 9.07
N ASP A 64 15.74 22.49 9.13
CA ASP A 64 15.93 23.41 10.27
C ASP A 64 14.69 24.29 10.60
N ASN A 65 13.63 24.23 9.78
CA ASN A 65 12.36 24.94 9.92
C ASN A 65 11.18 24.05 10.41
N LEU A 66 11.46 22.91 11.05
CA LEU A 66 10.46 21.94 11.55
C LEU A 66 9.55 21.32 10.47
N GLN A 67 9.89 21.49 9.18
CA GLN A 67 9.22 20.77 8.11
C GLN A 67 9.88 19.40 7.93
N SER A 68 9.09 18.35 8.11
CA SER A 68 9.47 16.97 7.80
C SER A 68 8.84 16.56 6.47
N GLY A 69 9.67 16.16 5.51
CA GLY A 69 9.23 15.52 4.27
C GLY A 69 9.45 14.02 4.36
N CYS A 70 8.41 13.23 4.11
CA CYS A 70 8.53 11.78 3.92
C CYS A 70 8.44 11.49 2.42
N VAL A 71 9.42 10.78 1.88
CA VAL A 71 9.47 10.38 0.47
C VAL A 71 9.52 8.86 0.43
N THR A 72 8.63 8.24 -0.36
CA THR A 72 8.70 6.80 -0.62
C THR A 72 9.93 6.50 -1.48
N THR A 73 10.83 5.68 -0.97
CA THR A 73 12.09 5.29 -1.61
C THR A 73 12.02 3.88 -2.22
N GLY A 74 11.10 3.03 -1.76
CA GLY A 74 10.96 1.65 -2.23
C GLY A 74 9.56 1.07 -2.02
N VAL A 75 9.22 0.06 -2.83
CA VAL A 75 7.97 -0.69 -2.74
C VAL A 75 8.29 -2.17 -3.00
N HIS A 76 8.07 -3.02 -2.01
CA HIS A 76 8.37 -4.45 -2.10
C HIS A 76 7.19 -5.29 -1.57
N LEU A 77 7.12 -6.56 -1.98
CA LEU A 77 6.12 -7.49 -1.45
C LEU A 77 6.51 -7.87 -0.02
N GLY A 78 5.55 -7.78 0.90
CA GLY A 78 5.71 -8.09 2.33
C GLY A 78 5.57 -9.57 2.66
#